data_AF-A0AAV2PBY9-F1
#
_entry.id   AF-A0AAV2PBY9-F1
#
_cell.length_a   1.000
_cell.length_b   1.000
_cell.length_c   1.000
_cell.angle_alpha   90.00
_cell.angle_beta   90.00
_cell.angle_gamma   90.00
#
_symmetry.space_group_name_H-M   'P 1'
#
loop_
_entity.id
_entity.type
_entity.pdbx_description
1 polymer ?
#
loop_
_entity_poly.entity_id
_entity_poly.type
_entity_poly.pdbx_seq_one_letter_code
_entity_poly.pdbx_strand_id
1 'polypeptide(L)'
;MSELDVNDFLYFKNNKVAECDNCSTESSSSEEDSERDSPIPDDTNMFLSEVIDSLLRGYQDKLNCENLILEINSSRYAYNVTIREVTYNVIKAILSLPLHYLSETKTPVNNQNYQKNLKAIITYFNSIILNYVKNKDAQDDCLRAIEDIASTTDELLPYTQHLLHQFYDRDILSEEKILEWYESTSEDADMLHSKVRNAVQPFIKWLREAEEDSTESDND
;
A
#
# COMPACT_ATOMS: atom_id res chain seq x y z
N MET A 1 -19.76 8.78 24.43
CA MET A 1 -18.76 9.06 23.39
C MET A 1 -18.02 7.75 23.21
N SER A 2 -18.45 6.93 22.25
CA SER A 2 -17.96 5.56 22.05
C SER A 2 -16.54 5.60 21.50
N GLU A 3 -15.64 4.85 22.14
CA GLU A 3 -14.31 4.53 21.63
C GLU A 3 -14.49 3.77 20.30
N LEU A 4 -14.11 4.42 19.20
CA LEU A 4 -14.01 3.76 17.90
C LEU A 4 -12.70 2.96 17.92
N ASP A 5 -12.81 1.64 17.82
CA ASP A 5 -11.66 0.76 17.67
C ASP A 5 -11.00 1.06 16.31
N VAL A 6 -9.70 1.35 16.31
CA VAL A 6 -8.95 1.64 15.07
C VAL A 6 -8.93 0.42 14.16
N ASN A 7 -9.12 -0.78 14.72
CA ASN A 7 -9.33 -2.00 13.94
C ASN A 7 -10.62 -1.94 13.12
N ASP A 8 -11.70 -1.33 13.62
CA ASP A 8 -12.95 -1.20 12.86
C ASP A 8 -12.79 -0.32 11.60
N PHE A 9 -11.89 0.66 11.60
CA PHE A 9 -11.64 1.50 10.41
C PHE A 9 -11.02 0.73 9.24
N LEU A 10 -10.26 -0.33 9.51
CA LEU A 10 -9.58 -1.13 8.49
C LEU A 10 -10.35 -2.39 8.11
N TYR A 11 -11.20 -2.93 9.00
CA TYR A 11 -11.93 -4.18 8.77
C TYR A 11 -13.32 -4.01 8.13
N PHE A 12 -14.01 -2.87 8.26
CA PHE A 12 -15.45 -2.80 7.93
C PHE A 12 -15.85 -2.57 6.46
N LYS A 13 -14.91 -2.44 5.51
CA LYS A 13 -15.28 -2.07 4.12
C LYS A 13 -15.18 -3.17 3.07
N ASN A 14 -14.77 -4.39 3.43
CA ASN A 14 -14.78 -5.53 2.49
C ASN A 14 -15.85 -6.57 2.86
N ASN A 15 -16.67 -6.93 1.87
CA ASN A 15 -17.66 -8.02 1.79
C ASN A 15 -19.03 -7.81 2.45
N LYS A 16 -19.92 -7.10 1.73
CA LYS A 16 -21.30 -7.60 1.54
C LYS A 16 -21.38 -8.30 0.18
N VAL A 17 -20.93 -9.55 0.12
CA VAL A 17 -21.33 -10.47 -0.95
C VAL A 17 -22.58 -11.19 -0.45
N ALA A 18 -23.65 -11.09 -1.23
CA ALA A 18 -24.93 -11.71 -0.94
C ALA A 18 -24.79 -13.24 -0.89
N GLU A 19 -25.24 -13.85 0.21
CA GLU A 19 -25.50 -15.30 0.27
C GLU A 19 -26.51 -15.68 -0.83
N CYS A 20 -26.10 -16.53 -1.76
CA CYS A 20 -27.04 -17.33 -2.53
C CYS A 20 -26.79 -18.81 -2.22
N ASP A 21 -27.78 -19.40 -1.56
CA ASP A 21 -27.86 -20.80 -1.22
C ASP A 21 -27.94 -21.71 -2.46
N ASN A 22 -27.25 -22.85 -2.32
CA ASN A 22 -27.58 -24.18 -2.85
C ASN A 22 -27.03 -24.60 -4.23
N CYS A 23 -26.13 -25.59 -4.24
CA CYS A 23 -26.36 -26.87 -4.93
C CYS A 23 -25.30 -27.92 -4.56
N SER A 24 -25.73 -29.09 -4.07
CA SER A 24 -24.92 -30.29 -3.88
C SER A 24 -24.49 -30.93 -5.20
N THR A 25 -23.28 -31.51 -5.28
CA THR A 25 -23.04 -32.88 -5.80
C THR A 25 -21.59 -33.34 -5.61
N GLU A 26 -21.48 -34.66 -5.48
CA GLU A 26 -20.34 -35.48 -5.06
C GLU A 26 -19.27 -35.77 -6.15
N SER A 27 -18.05 -36.05 -5.67
CA SER A 27 -17.00 -36.95 -6.23
C SER A 27 -16.21 -36.55 -7.48
N SER A 28 -14.87 -36.43 -7.35
CA SER A 28 -13.89 -37.48 -7.70
C SER A 28 -12.45 -36.95 -7.77
N SER A 29 -11.53 -37.76 -7.27
CA SER A 29 -10.06 -37.63 -7.26
C SER A 29 -9.43 -37.34 -8.62
N SER A 30 -8.46 -36.42 -8.63
CA SER A 30 -7.28 -36.42 -9.52
C SER A 30 -6.17 -35.65 -8.79
N GLU A 31 -5.11 -36.34 -8.38
CA GLU A 31 -3.86 -35.71 -7.94
C GLU A 31 -3.05 -35.33 -9.18
N GLU A 32 -3.06 -34.06 -9.57
CA GLU A 32 -2.04 -33.47 -10.43
C GLU A 32 -1.76 -32.02 -9.96
N ASP A 33 -0.47 -31.77 -9.78
CA ASP A 33 0.23 -30.52 -9.51
C ASP A 33 -0.15 -29.69 -8.27
N SER A 34 0.75 -29.74 -7.28
CA SER A 34 0.83 -28.83 -6.14
C SER A 34 1.17 -27.41 -6.63
N GLU A 35 0.20 -26.72 -7.22
CA GLU A 35 0.18 -25.26 -7.21
C GLU A 35 0.15 -24.81 -5.75
N ARG A 36 1.14 -24.00 -5.37
CA ARG A 36 1.33 -23.56 -3.99
C ARG A 36 0.08 -22.79 -3.57
N ASP A 37 -0.65 -23.39 -2.65
CA ASP A 37 -1.80 -22.84 -1.96
C ASP A 37 -1.46 -21.39 -1.56
N SER A 38 -2.25 -20.44 -2.06
CA SER A 38 -2.16 -19.05 -1.60
C SER A 38 -2.33 -19.06 -0.08
N PRO A 39 -1.54 -18.29 0.70
CA PRO A 39 -1.69 -18.32 2.15
C PRO A 39 -3.15 -18.03 2.53
N ILE A 40 -3.64 -18.80 3.50
CA ILE A 40 -4.99 -18.61 4.05
C ILE A 40 -5.07 -17.14 4.49
N PRO A 41 -6.15 -16.40 4.18
CA PRO A 41 -6.23 -14.94 4.43
C PRO A 41 -5.89 -14.50 5.87
N ASP A 42 -5.95 -15.41 6.83
CA ASP A 42 -5.57 -15.20 8.22
C ASP A 42 -4.07 -14.89 8.38
N ASP A 43 -3.18 -15.64 7.74
CA ASP A 43 -1.73 -15.49 7.88
C ASP A 43 -1.23 -14.13 7.37
N THR A 44 -1.77 -13.66 6.25
CA THR A 44 -1.42 -12.36 5.67
C THR A 44 -1.90 -11.20 6.55
N ASN A 45 -3.08 -11.33 7.18
CA ASN A 45 -3.58 -10.32 8.11
C ASN A 45 -2.73 -10.29 9.39
N MET A 46 -2.38 -11.45 9.94
CA MET A 46 -1.47 -11.54 11.10
C MET A 46 -0.10 -10.93 10.78
N PHE A 47 0.46 -11.22 9.60
CA PHE A 47 1.70 -10.59 9.14
C PHE A 47 1.58 -9.06 9.07
N LEU A 48 0.49 -8.53 8.50
CA LEU A 48 0.27 -7.09 8.41
C LEU A 48 0.21 -6.44 9.79
N SER A 49 -0.51 -7.04 10.74
CA SER A 49 -0.57 -6.55 12.13
C SER A 49 0.81 -6.51 12.79
N GLU A 50 1.61 -7.56 12.67
CA GLU A 50 2.97 -7.62 13.21
C GLU A 50 3.90 -6.56 12.58
N VAL A 51 3.77 -6.33 11.27
CA VAL A 51 4.52 -5.28 10.57
C VAL A 51 4.11 -3.89 11.07
N ILE A 52 2.81 -3.63 11.27
CA ILE A 52 2.32 -2.37 11.83
C ILE A 52 2.90 -2.15 13.22
N ASP A 53 2.84 -3.15 14.11
CA ASP A 53 3.34 -3.05 15.48
C ASP A 53 4.85 -2.82 15.53
N SER A 54 5.62 -3.57 14.72
CA SER A 54 7.08 -3.40 14.62
C SER A 54 7.45 -2.00 14.11
N LEU A 55 6.78 -1.50 13.07
CA LEU A 55 7.03 -0.18 12.51
C LEU A 55 6.55 0.95 13.45
N LEU A 56 5.40 0.80 14.12
CA LEU A 56 4.89 1.81 15.05
C LEU A 56 5.85 1.99 16.23
N ARG A 57 6.23 0.88 16.88
CA ARG A 57 7.27 0.86 17.93
C ARG A 57 8.58 1.42 17.39
N GLY A 58 9.00 0.97 16.21
CA GLY A 58 10.21 1.42 15.53
C GLY A 58 10.26 2.93 15.34
N TYR A 59 9.13 3.55 14.97
CA TYR A 59 9.01 4.99 14.78
C TYR A 59 8.98 5.76 16.10
N GLN A 60 8.30 5.25 17.12
CA GLN A 60 8.20 5.91 18.44
C GLN A 60 9.54 5.89 19.17
N ASP A 61 10.18 4.73 19.26
CA ASP A 61 11.42 4.50 20.01
C ASP A 61 12.68 4.84 19.20
N LYS A 62 12.51 5.26 17.93
CA LYS A 62 13.59 5.59 16.99
C LYS A 62 14.59 4.43 16.80
N LEU A 63 14.06 3.23 16.58
CA LEU A 63 14.84 2.02 16.35
C LEU A 63 15.51 2.01 14.97
N ASN A 64 16.72 1.46 14.89
CA ASN A 64 17.44 1.34 13.62
C ASN A 64 16.62 0.56 12.57
N CYS A 65 16.47 1.14 11.37
CA CYS A 65 15.76 0.53 10.25
C CYS A 65 16.30 -0.84 9.84
N GLU A 66 17.61 -1.10 9.99
CA GLU A 66 18.19 -2.43 9.72
C GLU A 66 17.62 -3.50 10.66
N ASN A 67 17.43 -3.17 11.94
CA ASN A 67 16.82 -4.08 12.90
C ASN A 67 15.36 -4.34 12.55
N LEU A 68 14.62 -3.30 12.17
CA LEU A 68 13.22 -3.43 11.75
C LEU A 68 13.09 -4.28 10.47
N ILE A 69 14.04 -4.16 9.53
CA ILE A 69 14.09 -5.03 8.35
C ILE A 69 14.29 -6.50 8.76
N LEU A 70 15.12 -6.79 9.78
CA LEU A 70 15.29 -8.15 10.30
C LEU A 70 14.01 -8.67 10.96
N GLU A 71 13.32 -7.83 11.74
CA GLU A 71 12.02 -8.18 12.34
C GLU A 71 10.97 -8.51 11.27
N ILE A 72 10.80 -7.64 10.26
CA ILE A 72 9.86 -7.87 9.14
C ILE A 72 10.20 -9.16 8.39
N ASN A 73 11.48 -9.41 8.11
CA ASN A 73 11.89 -10.65 7.46
C ASN A 73 11.60 -11.87 8.32
N SER A 74 11.83 -11.80 9.63
CA SER A 74 11.47 -12.87 10.56
C SER A 74 9.97 -13.16 10.50
N SER A 75 9.12 -12.14 10.57
CA SER A 75 7.66 -12.28 10.45
C SER A 75 7.24 -12.85 9.10
N ARG A 76 7.89 -12.45 8.01
CA ARG A 76 7.62 -13.00 6.67
C ARG A 76 7.75 -14.52 6.63
N TYR A 77 8.82 -15.05 7.22
CA TYR A 77 9.03 -16.49 7.28
C TYR A 77 8.09 -17.18 8.28
N ALA A 78 7.72 -16.50 9.38
CA ALA A 78 6.80 -17.04 10.38
C ALA A 78 5.38 -17.24 9.83
N TYR A 79 4.90 -16.31 9.00
CA TYR A 79 3.58 -16.34 8.38
C TYR A 79 3.58 -16.81 6.93
N ASN A 80 4.71 -17.36 6.44
CA ASN A 80 4.85 -17.91 5.09
C ASN A 80 4.41 -16.94 3.96
N VAL A 81 4.71 -15.65 4.10
CA VAL A 81 4.30 -14.61 3.15
C VAL A 81 5.32 -14.47 2.00
N THR A 82 4.84 -14.30 0.77
CA THR A 82 5.69 -14.11 -0.41
C THR A 82 6.35 -12.73 -0.43
N ILE A 83 7.45 -12.57 -1.19
CA ILE A 83 8.14 -11.27 -1.25
C ILE A 83 7.29 -10.15 -1.88
N ARG A 84 6.43 -10.49 -2.83
CA ARG A 84 5.46 -9.57 -3.45
C ARG A 84 4.49 -9.06 -2.38
N GLU A 85 3.88 -9.97 -1.64
CA GLU A 85 2.98 -9.64 -0.53
C GLU A 85 3.68 -8.84 0.58
N VAL A 86 4.95 -9.13 0.89
CA VAL A 86 5.70 -8.33 1.87
C VAL A 86 5.86 -6.89 1.42
N THR A 87 6.22 -6.66 0.17
CA THR A 87 6.36 -5.29 -0.35
C THR A 87 5.04 -4.54 -0.20
N TYR A 88 3.94 -5.13 -0.68
CA TYR A 88 2.61 -4.56 -0.56
C TYR A 88 2.24 -4.26 0.90
N ASN A 89 2.39 -5.22 1.81
CA ASN A 89 1.99 -5.07 3.21
C ASN A 89 2.88 -4.08 3.98
N VAL A 90 4.17 -3.98 3.68
CA VAL A 90 5.07 -2.97 4.28
C VAL A 90 4.65 -1.56 3.86
N ILE A 91 4.38 -1.34 2.57
CA ILE A 91 3.90 -0.03 2.10
C ILE A 91 2.52 0.28 2.70
N LYS A 92 1.61 -0.70 2.71
CA LYS A 92 0.29 -0.58 3.33
C LYS A 92 0.40 -0.16 4.80
N ALA A 93 1.23 -0.84 5.59
CA ALA A 93 1.48 -0.50 6.98
C ALA A 93 2.00 0.93 7.14
N ILE A 94 3.02 1.33 6.37
CA ILE A 94 3.59 2.69 6.42
C ILE A 94 2.54 3.77 6.15
N LEU A 95 1.62 3.54 5.22
CA LEU A 95 0.54 4.48 4.88
C LEU A 95 -0.57 4.53 5.96
N SER A 96 -0.80 3.43 6.68
CA SER A 96 -1.75 3.36 7.80
C SER A 96 -1.18 3.91 9.12
N LEU A 97 0.14 3.85 9.32
CA LEU A 97 0.85 4.24 10.54
C LEU A 97 0.47 5.63 11.12
N PRO A 98 0.27 6.70 10.32
CA PRO A 98 -0.16 7.99 10.85
C PRO A 98 -1.46 7.92 11.65
N LEU A 99 -2.42 7.07 11.25
CA LEU A 99 -3.69 6.91 11.97
C LEU A 99 -3.47 6.26 13.33
N HIS A 100 -2.66 5.19 13.39
CA HIS A 100 -2.28 4.53 14.64
C HIS A 100 -1.54 5.50 15.59
N TYR A 101 -0.56 6.22 15.08
CA TYR A 101 0.22 7.18 15.86
C TYR A 101 -0.62 8.35 16.40
N LEU A 102 -1.57 8.86 15.61
CA LEU A 102 -2.48 9.92 16.05
C LEU A 102 -3.43 9.41 17.14
N SER A 103 -3.89 8.16 17.04
CA SER A 103 -4.71 7.51 18.06
C SER A 103 -3.99 7.42 19.41
N GLU A 104 -2.77 6.88 19.43
CA GLU A 104 -1.97 6.73 20.66
C GLU A 104 -1.61 8.07 21.31
N THR A 105 -1.29 9.07 20.50
CA THR A 105 -0.97 10.42 20.98
C THR A 105 -2.21 11.25 21.32
N LYS A 106 -3.42 10.70 21.13
CA LYS A 106 -4.72 11.38 21.32
C LYS A 106 -4.83 12.68 20.54
N THR A 107 -4.20 12.72 19.37
CA THR A 107 -4.24 13.85 18.45
C THR A 107 -5.38 13.66 17.47
N PRO A 108 -6.22 14.69 17.18
CA PRO A 108 -7.33 14.53 16.27
C PRO A 108 -6.87 14.19 14.85
N VAL A 109 -7.54 13.22 14.23
CA VAL A 109 -7.34 12.87 12.82
C VAL A 109 -7.93 13.97 11.94
N ASN A 110 -7.09 14.52 11.06
CA ASN A 110 -7.46 15.46 10.01
C ASN A 110 -6.33 15.48 8.96
N ASN A 111 -6.61 16.06 7.78
CA ASN A 111 -5.66 16.11 6.66
C ASN A 111 -4.28 16.67 7.07
N GLN A 112 -4.24 17.77 7.84
CA GLN A 112 -2.98 18.41 8.22
C GLN A 112 -2.12 17.51 9.10
N ASN A 113 -2.73 16.89 10.12
CA ASN A 113 -2.06 16.00 11.05
C ASN A 113 -1.62 14.70 10.38
N TYR A 114 -2.48 14.12 9.55
CA TYR A 114 -2.16 12.91 8.78
C TYR A 114 -0.97 13.17 7.85
N GLN A 115 -1.03 14.21 7.00
CA GLN A 115 0.02 14.54 6.05
C GLN A 115 1.36 14.87 6.72
N LYS A 116 1.32 15.65 7.81
CA LYS A 116 2.53 15.98 8.59
C LYS A 116 3.22 14.72 9.12
N ASN A 117 2.45 13.80 9.70
CA ASN A 117 3.00 12.57 10.26
C ASN A 117 3.45 11.61 9.16
N LEU A 118 2.66 11.44 8.09
CA LEU A 118 3.02 10.58 6.97
C LEU A 118 4.34 11.01 6.34
N LYS A 119 4.54 12.31 6.10
CA LYS A 119 5.81 12.84 5.58
C LYS A 119 7.01 12.53 6.49
N ALA A 120 6.83 12.64 7.80
CA ALA A 120 7.87 12.31 8.79
C ALA A 120 8.17 10.81 8.82
N ILE A 121 7.13 9.97 8.77
CA ILE A 121 7.21 8.51 8.76
C ILE A 121 7.90 8.01 7.48
N ILE A 122 7.50 8.48 6.29
CA ILE A 122 8.15 8.13 5.01
C ILE A 122 9.63 8.54 5.01
N THR A 123 9.94 9.71 5.57
CA THR A 123 11.33 10.17 5.66
C THR A 123 12.15 9.29 6.60
N TYR A 124 11.57 8.89 7.73
CA TYR A 124 12.21 7.99 8.68
C TYR A 124 12.44 6.59 8.10
N PHE A 125 11.43 6.02 7.44
CA PHE A 125 11.47 4.67 6.87
C PHE A 125 11.95 4.60 5.43
N ASN A 126 12.62 5.64 4.92
CA ASN A 126 13.07 5.67 3.54
C ASN A 126 13.97 4.47 3.18
N SER A 127 14.85 4.06 4.08
CA SER A 127 15.72 2.89 3.89
C SER A 127 14.94 1.57 3.89
N ILE A 128 13.85 1.46 4.65
CA ILE A 128 12.96 0.29 4.63
C ILE A 128 12.20 0.24 3.30
N ILE A 129 11.65 1.37 2.85
CA ILE A 129 10.94 1.48 1.56
C ILE A 129 11.86 1.04 0.42
N LEU A 130 13.07 1.60 0.33
CA LEU A 130 14.07 1.22 -0.68
C LEU A 130 14.55 -0.22 -0.55
N ASN A 131 14.48 -0.82 0.64
CA ASN A 131 14.82 -2.22 0.82
C ASN A 131 13.79 -3.18 0.19
N TYR A 132 12.51 -2.80 0.15
CA TYR A 132 11.46 -3.66 -0.38
C TYR A 132 11.04 -3.27 -1.81
N VAL A 133 11.06 -1.99 -2.17
CA VAL A 133 10.75 -1.48 -3.52
C VAL A 133 12.02 -1.42 -4.37
N LYS A 134 12.49 -2.59 -4.85
CA LYS A 134 13.79 -2.73 -5.54
C LYS A 134 13.72 -2.94 -7.05
N ASN A 135 12.59 -3.43 -7.55
CA ASN A 135 12.43 -3.84 -8.95
C ASN A 135 11.04 -3.46 -9.45
N LYS A 136 10.82 -3.63 -10.77
CA LYS A 136 9.56 -3.30 -11.44
C LYS A 136 8.34 -3.94 -10.76
N ASP A 137 8.46 -5.22 -10.41
CA ASP A 137 7.43 -5.97 -9.68
C ASP A 137 7.07 -5.30 -8.33
N ALA A 138 8.08 -4.92 -7.55
CA ALA A 138 7.88 -4.28 -6.26
C ALA A 138 7.30 -2.85 -6.39
N GLN A 139 7.58 -2.15 -7.50
CA GLN A 139 6.94 -0.87 -7.81
C GLN A 139 5.44 -1.06 -8.07
N ASP A 140 5.05 -2.14 -8.76
CA ASP A 140 3.63 -2.47 -8.99
C ASP A 140 2.91 -2.76 -7.66
N ASP A 141 3.53 -3.51 -6.74
CA ASP A 141 2.96 -3.72 -5.39
C ASP A 141 2.85 -2.45 -4.58
N CYS A 142 3.84 -1.57 -4.69
CA CYS A 142 3.85 -0.27 -4.01
C CYS A 142 2.70 0.60 -4.51
N LEU A 143 2.50 0.69 -5.82
CA LEU A 143 1.41 1.45 -6.44
C LEU A 143 0.04 0.88 -6.07
N ARG A 144 -0.10 -0.44 -6.07
CA ARG A 144 -1.32 -1.12 -5.59
C ARG A 144 -1.62 -0.81 -4.12
N ALA A 145 -0.62 -0.83 -3.24
CA ALA A 145 -0.80 -0.47 -1.83
C ALA A 145 -1.21 1.01 -1.65
N ILE A 146 -0.61 1.92 -2.42
CA ILE A 146 -0.98 3.34 -2.42
C ILE A 146 -2.43 3.51 -2.85
N GLU A 147 -2.84 2.83 -3.92
CA GLU A 147 -4.20 2.89 -4.45
C GLU A 147 -5.23 2.38 -3.43
N ASP A 148 -5.01 1.20 -2.86
CA ASP A 148 -5.92 0.58 -1.91
C ASP A 148 -6.13 1.46 -0.67
N ILE A 149 -5.06 1.99 -0.09
CA ILE A 149 -5.17 2.86 1.09
C ILE A 149 -5.75 4.22 0.73
N ALA A 150 -5.40 4.81 -0.42
CA ALA A 150 -5.96 6.08 -0.85
C ALA A 150 -7.46 5.99 -1.15
N SER A 151 -7.93 4.83 -1.60
CA SER A 151 -9.34 4.59 -1.91
C SER A 151 -10.23 4.52 -0.66
N THR A 152 -9.62 4.19 0.50
CA THR A 152 -10.31 3.95 1.77
C THR A 152 -10.04 5.00 2.84
N THR A 153 -8.96 5.79 2.70
CA THR A 153 -8.53 6.80 3.69
C THR A 153 -8.77 8.21 3.18
N ASP A 154 -9.75 8.90 3.78
CA ASP A 154 -10.17 10.24 3.34
C ASP A 154 -9.05 11.29 3.46
N GLU A 155 -8.14 11.15 4.42
CA GLU A 155 -6.98 12.04 4.60
C GLU A 155 -5.87 11.80 3.57
N LEU A 156 -5.73 10.56 3.06
CA LEU A 156 -4.70 10.20 2.10
C LEU A 156 -5.10 10.59 0.67
N LEU A 157 -6.35 10.36 0.28
CA LEU A 157 -6.83 10.62 -1.08
C LEU A 157 -6.43 12.00 -1.65
N PRO A 158 -6.66 13.14 -0.97
CA PRO A 158 -6.26 14.45 -1.48
C PRO A 158 -4.74 14.67 -1.46
N TYR A 159 -3.99 13.81 -0.79
CA TYR A 159 -2.53 13.85 -0.69
C TYR A 159 -1.83 12.87 -1.65
N THR A 160 -2.55 11.92 -2.25
CA THR A 160 -1.97 10.86 -3.11
C THR A 160 -1.14 11.44 -4.25
N GLN A 161 -1.57 12.55 -4.85
CA GLN A 161 -0.79 13.22 -5.89
C GLN A 161 0.62 13.61 -5.39
N HIS A 162 0.69 14.22 -4.20
CA HIS A 162 1.96 14.63 -3.60
C HIS A 162 2.80 13.42 -3.17
N LEU A 163 2.16 12.35 -2.68
CA LEU A 163 2.83 11.12 -2.33
C LEU A 163 3.51 10.48 -3.54
N LEU A 164 2.81 10.37 -4.68
CA LEU A 164 3.38 9.83 -5.91
C LEU A 164 4.54 10.69 -6.42
N HIS A 165 4.39 12.02 -6.41
CA HIS A 165 5.48 12.93 -6.76
C HIS A 165 6.70 12.75 -5.85
N GLN A 166 6.49 12.60 -4.53
CA GLN A 166 7.56 12.35 -3.58
C GLN A 166 8.26 10.99 -3.84
N PHE A 167 7.52 9.96 -4.24
CA PHE A 167 8.09 8.64 -4.54
C PHE A 167 8.85 8.64 -5.87
N TYR A 168 8.37 9.40 -6.85
CA TYR A 168 9.07 9.68 -8.10
C TYR A 168 10.41 10.42 -7.85
N ASP A 169 10.39 11.55 -7.13
CA ASP A 169 11.59 12.35 -6.83
C ASP A 169 12.67 11.59 -6.02
N ARG A 170 12.29 10.48 -5.39
CA ARG A 170 13.18 9.64 -4.56
C ARG A 170 13.61 8.36 -5.27
N ASP A 171 13.33 8.22 -6.57
CA ASP A 171 13.62 7.03 -7.36
C ASP A 171 13.00 5.74 -6.80
N ILE A 172 11.90 5.84 -6.04
CA ILE A 172 11.15 4.69 -5.51
C ILE A 172 10.24 4.14 -6.60
N LEU A 173 9.58 5.02 -7.34
CA LEU A 173 8.68 4.69 -8.45
C LEU A 173 9.20 5.34 -9.73
N SER A 174 9.29 4.54 -10.79
CA SER A 174 9.64 5.05 -12.12
C SER A 174 8.41 5.66 -12.82
N GLU A 175 8.66 6.60 -13.72
CA GLU A 175 7.62 7.18 -14.58
C GLU A 175 6.87 6.10 -15.36
N GLU A 176 7.60 5.18 -16.01
CA GLU A 176 7.04 4.02 -16.73
C GLU A 176 5.99 3.29 -15.89
N LYS A 177 6.33 2.96 -14.63
CA LYS A 177 5.43 2.23 -13.74
C LYS A 177 4.24 3.05 -13.25
N ILE A 178 4.43 4.34 -13.01
CA ILE A 178 3.33 5.23 -12.62
C ILE A 178 2.31 5.35 -13.78
N LEU A 179 2.80 5.53 -15.01
CA LEU A 179 1.94 5.65 -16.19
C LEU A 179 1.23 4.32 -16.51
N GLU A 180 1.96 3.20 -16.48
CA GLU A 180 1.38 1.85 -16.66
C GLU A 180 0.26 1.59 -15.65
N TRP A 181 0.49 1.88 -14.37
CA TRP A 181 -0.53 1.77 -13.34
C TRP A 181 -1.72 2.68 -13.61
N TYR A 182 -1.50 3.95 -13.98
CA TYR A 182 -2.58 4.88 -14.24
C TYR A 182 -3.48 4.44 -15.40
N GLU A 183 -2.87 3.92 -16.47
CA GLU A 183 -3.53 3.45 -17.68
C GLU A 183 -4.15 2.07 -17.55
N SER A 184 -3.71 1.27 -16.58
CA SER A 184 -4.29 -0.03 -16.31
C SER A 184 -5.79 0.11 -15.98
N THR A 185 -6.62 -0.37 -16.89
CA THR A 185 -8.07 -0.49 -16.70
C THR A 185 -8.33 -1.90 -16.17
N SER A 186 -8.59 -2.07 -14.88
CA SER A 186 -9.26 -3.29 -14.43
C SER A 186 -10.72 -3.22 -14.88
N GLU A 187 -11.24 -4.29 -15.49
CA GLU A 187 -12.66 -4.39 -15.84
C GLU A 187 -13.57 -4.29 -14.59
N ASP A 188 -12.97 -4.56 -13.42
CA ASP A 188 -13.53 -4.40 -12.07
C ASP A 188 -13.11 -3.08 -11.39
N ALA A 189 -12.75 -2.02 -12.13
CA ALA A 189 -12.37 -0.74 -11.53
C ALA A 189 -13.54 -0.12 -10.78
N ASP A 190 -13.69 -0.50 -9.50
CA ASP A 190 -14.69 0.03 -8.60
C ASP A 190 -14.64 1.55 -8.59
N MET A 191 -15.78 2.18 -8.33
CA MET A 191 -15.91 3.64 -8.21
C MET A 191 -14.81 4.25 -7.31
N LEU A 192 -14.30 3.51 -6.32
CA LEU A 192 -13.22 3.93 -5.44
C LEU A 192 -11.86 4.07 -6.16
N HIS A 193 -11.50 3.14 -7.04
CA HIS A 193 -10.27 3.20 -7.86
C HIS A 193 -10.33 4.38 -8.83
N SER A 194 -11.50 4.62 -9.44
CA SER A 194 -11.72 5.80 -10.30
C SER A 194 -11.51 7.12 -9.55
N LYS A 195 -11.85 7.17 -8.26
CA LYS A 195 -11.66 8.35 -7.40
C LYS A 195 -10.17 8.65 -7.19
N VAL A 196 -9.35 7.61 -7.02
CA VAL A 196 -7.89 7.76 -6.89
C VAL A 196 -7.28 8.25 -8.21
N ARG A 197 -7.65 7.65 -9.35
CA ARG A 197 -7.20 8.08 -10.68
C ARG A 197 -7.54 9.56 -10.94
N ASN A 198 -8.75 9.99 -10.60
CA ASN A 198 -9.15 11.40 -10.72
C ASN A 198 -8.31 12.33 -9.82
N ALA A 199 -8.00 11.91 -8.59
CA ALA A 199 -7.22 12.72 -7.65
C ALA A 199 -5.78 12.94 -8.10
N VAL A 200 -5.19 12.00 -8.86
CA VAL A 200 -3.79 12.07 -9.31
C VAL A 200 -3.62 12.58 -10.73
N GLN A 201 -4.72 12.79 -11.48
CA GLN A 201 -4.70 13.25 -12.87
C GLN A 201 -3.78 14.47 -13.13
N PRO A 202 -3.71 15.50 -12.26
CA PRO A 202 -2.79 16.63 -12.50
C PRO A 202 -1.32 16.22 -12.49
N PHE A 203 -0.92 15.26 -11.66
CA PHE A 203 0.46 14.75 -11.63
C PHE A 203 0.78 13.88 -12.86
N ILE A 204 -0.18 13.06 -13.30
CA ILE A 204 -0.01 12.26 -14.52
C ILE A 204 0.17 13.17 -15.74
N LYS A 205 -0.61 14.25 -15.80
CA LYS A 205 -0.44 15.26 -16.84
C LYS A 205 0.96 15.87 -16.80
N TRP A 206 1.43 16.26 -15.61
CA TRP A 206 2.77 16.80 -15.42
C TRP A 206 3.88 15.82 -15.84
N LEU A 207 3.76 14.52 -15.52
CA LEU A 207 4.73 13.50 -15.92
C LEU A 207 4.84 13.43 -17.45
N ARG A 208 3.71 13.35 -18.16
CA ARG A 208 3.70 13.26 -19.63
C ARG A 208 4.26 14.51 -20.32
N GLU A 209 3.95 15.70 -19.78
CA GLU A 209 4.47 16.97 -20.34
C GLU A 209 5.99 17.09 -20.17
N ALA A 210 6.57 16.52 -19.11
CA ALA A 210 8.02 16.54 -18.90
C ALA A 210 8.81 15.70 -19.93
N GLU A 211 8.21 14.65 -20.47
CA GLU A 211 8.82 13.81 -21.51
C GLU A 211 8.83 14.53 -22.88
N GLU A 212 7.73 15.20 -23.24
CA GLU A 212 7.58 15.88 -24.54
C GLU A 212 8.64 17.00 -24.75
N ASP A 213 8.93 17.82 -23.73
CA ASP A 213 9.94 18.89 -23.79
C ASP A 213 11.39 18.38 -23.99
N SER A 214 11.67 17.12 -23.64
CA SER A 214 13.02 16.55 -23.73
C SER A 214 13.37 16.03 -25.14
N THR A 215 12.38 15.80 -25.99
CA THR A 215 12.53 15.21 -27.32
C THR A 215 12.56 16.23 -28.46
N GLU A 216 12.15 17.47 -28.22
CA GLU A 216 12.17 18.56 -29.23
C GLU A 216 13.54 19.24 -29.39
N SER A 217 14.59 18.78 -28.70
CA SER A 217 15.92 19.43 -28.69
C SER A 217 16.95 18.87 -29.69
N ASP A 218 16.59 17.90 -30.54
CA ASP A 218 17.53 17.19 -31.45
C ASP A 218 17.30 17.42 -32.95
N ASN A 219 16.58 18.49 -33.34
CA ASN A 219 16.43 18.90 -34.75
C ASN A 219 16.80 20.39 -34.96
N ASP A 220 18.09 20.71 -34.92
CA ASP A 220 18.68 21.87 -35.61
C ASP A 220 20.15 21.63 -36.00
#